data_AF-A0A958NDK3-F1
#
_entry.id   AF-A0A958NDK3-F1
#
_cell.length_a   1.000
_cell.length_b   1.000
_cell.length_c   1.000
_cell.angle_alpha   90.00
_cell.angle_beta   90.00
_cell.angle_gamma   90.00
#
_symmetry.space_group_name_H-M   'P 1'
#
loop_
_entity.id
_entity.type
_entity.pdbx_description
1 polymer ?
#
loop_
_entity_poly.entity_id
_entity_poly.type
_entity_poly.pdbx_seq_one_letter_code
_entity_poly.pdbx_strand_id
1 'polypeptide(L)'
;MTLHYIRHWTYVLVSFLSVTLVANAQDEIRNSGNLRIHSGANMAVYGDLTNNGTFTSNSGTIYYVGSALQTIDGSSTPDANNFIIDNSNGIQLDIEYQITGSLTFTDGIITTNRSNAATEFVNFLDDATVKRYGRRQTCGWCGEKNR
;
A
#
# COMPACT_ATOMS: atom_id res chain seq x y z
N MET A 1 -11.09 -57.90 19.41
CA MET A 1 -11.68 -57.29 18.19
C MET A 1 -11.91 -55.78 18.37
N THR A 2 -11.00 -55.08 19.06
CA THR A 2 -11.18 -53.69 19.53
C THR A 2 -10.03 -52.76 19.15
N LEU A 3 -8.89 -53.31 18.69
CA LEU A 3 -7.69 -52.53 18.35
C LEU A 3 -7.84 -51.73 17.04
N HIS A 4 -8.65 -52.20 16.09
CA HIS A 4 -8.84 -51.54 14.79
C HIS A 4 -9.68 -50.24 14.90
N TYR A 5 -10.64 -50.18 15.83
CA TYR A 5 -11.52 -49.01 15.97
C TYR A 5 -10.80 -47.81 16.60
N ILE A 6 -9.88 -48.05 17.52
CA ILE A 6 -9.05 -47.04 18.20
C ILE A 6 -8.08 -46.38 17.20
N ARG A 7 -7.54 -47.16 16.25
CA ARG A 7 -6.63 -46.66 15.20
C ARG A 7 -7.30 -45.61 14.31
N HIS A 8 -8.56 -45.80 13.94
CA HIS A 8 -9.30 -44.83 13.12
C HIS A 8 -9.59 -43.51 13.86
N TRP A 9 -9.96 -43.58 15.14
CA TRP A 9 -10.20 -42.38 15.96
C TRP A 9 -8.94 -41.56 16.19
N THR A 10 -7.78 -42.22 16.35
CA THR A 10 -6.50 -41.51 16.44
C THR A 10 -6.13 -40.77 15.14
N TYR A 11 -6.40 -41.33 13.95
CA TYR A 11 -6.12 -40.61 12.69
C TYR A 11 -7.05 -39.40 12.49
N VAL A 12 -8.32 -39.50 12.91
CA VAL A 12 -9.28 -38.39 12.85
C VAL A 12 -8.86 -37.25 13.80
N LEU A 13 -8.46 -37.58 15.03
CA LEU A 13 -7.94 -36.61 16.01
C LEU A 13 -6.61 -35.97 15.57
N VAL A 14 -5.69 -36.74 14.99
CA VAL A 14 -4.40 -36.22 14.48
C VAL A 14 -4.61 -35.34 13.23
N SER A 15 -5.57 -35.66 12.36
CA SER A 15 -5.91 -34.81 11.19
C SER A 15 -6.59 -33.49 11.59
N PHE A 16 -7.31 -33.47 12.71
CA PHE A 16 -7.96 -32.25 13.23
C PHE A 16 -6.95 -31.31 13.91
N LEU A 17 -5.82 -31.86 14.42
CA LEU A 17 -4.74 -31.12 15.08
C LEU A 17 -3.71 -30.53 14.10
N SER A 18 -3.65 -31.03 12.85
CA SER A 18 -2.73 -30.53 11.82
C SER A 18 -3.25 -29.32 11.03
N VAL A 19 -4.49 -28.87 11.27
CA VAL A 19 -5.01 -27.65 10.64
C VAL A 19 -4.79 -26.47 11.58
N THR A 20 -3.53 -26.10 11.79
CA THR A 20 -3.20 -24.75 12.27
C THR A 20 -3.11 -23.85 11.04
N LEU A 21 -4.25 -23.31 10.62
CA LEU A 21 -4.27 -22.19 9.69
C LEU A 21 -3.52 -21.05 10.37
N VAL A 22 -2.32 -20.74 9.87
CA VAL A 22 -1.63 -19.51 10.22
C VAL A 22 -2.37 -18.40 9.49
N ALA A 23 -3.48 -17.96 10.08
CA ALA A 23 -4.16 -16.75 9.65
C ALA A 23 -3.30 -15.57 10.13
N ASN A 24 -2.31 -15.20 9.33
CA ASN A 24 -1.74 -13.86 9.47
C ASN A 24 -2.88 -12.90 9.10
N ALA A 25 -3.42 -12.20 10.09
CA ALA A 25 -4.19 -11.01 9.77
C ALA A 25 -3.19 -10.04 9.15
N GLN A 26 -3.27 -9.84 7.84
CA GLN A 26 -2.53 -8.75 7.20
C GLN A 26 -3.18 -7.44 7.60
N ASP A 27 -2.38 -6.48 8.06
CA ASP A 27 -2.83 -5.11 8.20
C ASP A 27 -3.01 -4.56 6.77
N GLU A 28 -4.21 -4.72 6.20
CA GLU A 28 -4.56 -4.31 4.84
C GLU A 28 -5.84 -3.45 4.87
N ILE A 29 -5.79 -2.30 4.21
CA ILE A 29 -6.97 -1.55 3.80
C ILE A 29 -7.37 -2.06 2.42
N ARG A 30 -8.55 -2.66 2.31
CA ARG A 30 -9.09 -3.13 1.03
C ARG A 30 -10.27 -2.28 0.59
N ASN A 31 -10.10 -1.51 -0.48
CA ASN A 31 -11.19 -0.79 -1.12
C ASN A 31 -11.75 -1.59 -2.31
N SER A 32 -13.04 -1.87 -2.29
CA SER A 32 -13.80 -2.47 -3.40
C SER A 32 -15.02 -1.65 -3.82
N GLY A 33 -15.18 -0.46 -3.21
CA GLY A 33 -16.31 0.43 -3.41
C GLY A 33 -15.82 1.86 -3.70
N ASN A 34 -16.40 2.84 -3.01
CA ASN A 34 -16.00 4.24 -3.14
C ASN A 34 -15.34 4.70 -1.85
N LEU A 35 -14.06 5.05 -1.93
CA LEU A 35 -13.30 5.69 -0.87
C LEU A 35 -12.98 7.12 -1.28
N ARG A 36 -13.20 8.08 -0.37
CA ARG A 36 -12.88 9.49 -0.60
C ARG A 36 -12.45 10.18 0.69
N ILE A 37 -11.39 10.96 0.59
CA ILE A 37 -10.83 11.81 1.64
C ILE A 37 -11.15 13.25 1.27
N HIS A 38 -12.00 13.89 2.07
CA HIS A 38 -12.44 15.26 1.86
C HIS A 38 -11.42 16.29 2.35
N SER A 39 -11.58 17.54 1.91
CA SER A 39 -10.72 18.66 2.29
C SER A 39 -10.66 18.81 3.81
N GLY A 40 -9.44 19.01 4.34
CA GLY A 40 -9.18 19.11 5.78
C GLY A 40 -9.16 17.77 6.52
N ALA A 41 -9.58 16.66 5.90
CA ALA A 41 -9.47 15.34 6.50
C ALA A 41 -8.03 14.80 6.38
N ASN A 42 -7.62 14.05 7.39
CA ASN A 42 -6.34 13.35 7.44
C ASN A 42 -6.61 11.85 7.66
N MET A 43 -5.96 11.00 6.86
CA MET A 43 -5.99 9.55 7.00
C MET A 43 -4.57 9.03 7.22
N ALA A 44 -4.36 8.25 8.28
CA ALA A 44 -3.09 7.56 8.51
C ALA A 44 -3.25 6.07 8.19
N VAL A 45 -2.32 5.53 7.41
CA VAL A 45 -2.29 4.15 6.95
C VAL A 45 -1.04 3.49 7.54
N TYR A 46 -1.22 2.45 8.35
CA TYR A 46 -0.14 1.69 8.98
C TYR A 46 0.17 0.36 8.28
N GLY A 47 -0.72 -0.09 7.40
CA GLY A 47 -0.62 -1.35 6.68
C GLY A 47 -0.61 -1.18 5.16
N ASP A 48 -0.87 -2.26 4.44
CA ASP A 48 -0.96 -2.27 2.99
C ASP A 48 -2.27 -1.62 2.50
N LEU A 49 -2.31 -1.18 1.24
CA LEU A 49 -3.51 -0.72 0.57
C LEU A 49 -3.74 -1.54 -0.70
N THR A 50 -4.87 -2.24 -0.76
CA THR A 50 -5.39 -2.80 -2.02
C THR A 50 -6.58 -1.98 -2.51
N ASN A 51 -6.42 -1.31 -3.65
CA ASN A 51 -7.49 -0.52 -4.26
C ASN A 51 -8.06 -1.20 -5.51
N ASN A 52 -9.23 -1.83 -5.36
CA ASN A 52 -10.03 -2.39 -6.45
C ASN A 52 -11.32 -1.60 -6.71
N GLY A 53 -11.45 -0.44 -6.08
CA GLY A 53 -12.61 0.45 -6.17
C GLY A 53 -12.22 1.85 -6.59
N THR A 54 -13.19 2.77 -6.53
CA THR A 54 -12.94 4.19 -6.75
C THR A 54 -12.25 4.77 -5.53
N PHE A 55 -11.05 5.31 -5.73
CA PHE A 55 -10.34 6.11 -4.74
C PHE A 55 -9.79 7.35 -5.45
N THR A 56 -10.70 8.19 -5.92
CA THR A 56 -10.40 9.33 -6.80
C THR A 56 -10.99 10.65 -6.30
N SER A 57 -10.51 11.76 -6.85
CA SER A 57 -10.86 13.13 -6.51
C SER A 57 -10.68 13.45 -5.02
N ASN A 58 -9.68 12.85 -4.40
CA ASN A 58 -9.32 13.14 -3.01
C ASN A 58 -8.85 14.59 -2.87
N SER A 59 -9.19 15.24 -1.75
CA SER A 59 -8.77 16.62 -1.44
C SER A 59 -8.18 16.79 -0.04
N GLY A 60 -8.17 15.75 0.77
CA GLY A 60 -7.46 15.73 2.06
C GLY A 60 -6.03 15.20 1.98
N THR A 61 -5.51 14.77 3.13
CA THR A 61 -4.14 14.28 3.27
C THR A 61 -4.13 12.82 3.69
N ILE A 62 -3.28 12.02 3.05
CA ILE A 62 -3.00 10.65 3.43
C ILE A 62 -1.55 10.53 3.89
N TYR A 63 -1.36 9.88 5.03
CA TYR A 63 -0.07 9.60 5.65
C TYR A 63 0.15 8.09 5.60
N TYR A 64 1.29 7.67 5.07
CA TYR A 64 1.76 6.30 5.21
C TYR A 64 2.82 6.28 6.28
N VAL A 65 2.48 5.63 7.39
CA VAL A 65 3.21 5.71 8.65
C VAL A 65 3.61 4.31 9.10
N GLY A 66 4.79 4.21 9.71
CA GLY A 66 5.19 2.97 10.37
C GLY A 66 6.65 2.60 10.14
N SER A 67 6.93 1.32 10.37
CA SER A 67 8.29 0.77 10.28
C SER A 67 8.32 -0.59 9.62
N ALA A 68 7.27 -1.00 8.92
CA ALA A 68 7.27 -2.17 8.05
C ALA A 68 7.05 -1.69 6.62
N LEU A 69 7.60 -2.40 5.63
CA LEU A 69 7.35 -2.06 4.22
C LEU A 69 5.84 -2.13 3.96
N GLN A 70 5.27 -1.06 3.40
CA GLN A 70 3.86 -1.03 2.99
C GLN A 70 3.76 -1.20 1.48
N THR A 71 2.83 -2.02 1.03
CA THR A 71 2.55 -2.25 -0.39
C THR A 71 1.26 -1.56 -0.78
N ILE A 72 1.26 -0.95 -1.96
CA ILE A 72 0.06 -0.41 -2.59
C ILE A 72 -0.17 -1.16 -3.90
N ASP A 73 -1.27 -1.88 -3.97
CA ASP A 73 -1.64 -2.72 -5.10
C ASP A 73 -3.13 -2.57 -5.46
N GLY A 74 -3.57 -3.38 -6.43
CA GLY A 74 -4.98 -3.51 -6.81
C GLY A 74 -5.21 -3.38 -8.29
N SER A 75 -6.47 -3.25 -8.69
CA SER A 75 -6.88 -3.10 -10.09
C SER A 75 -7.25 -1.68 -10.48
N SER A 76 -7.18 -0.72 -9.56
CA SER A 76 -7.65 0.65 -9.77
C SER A 76 -6.66 1.66 -9.20
N THR A 77 -6.27 2.63 -10.03
CA THR A 77 -5.32 3.68 -9.66
C THR A 77 -5.90 4.57 -8.56
N PRO A 78 -5.28 4.62 -7.35
CA PRO A 78 -5.63 5.59 -6.33
C PRO A 78 -5.09 6.98 -6.69
N ASP A 79 -5.82 8.02 -6.26
CA ASP A 79 -5.32 9.39 -6.27
C ASP A 79 -5.22 9.96 -4.84
N ALA A 80 -4.24 10.81 -4.60
CA ALA A 80 -4.14 11.58 -3.37
C ALA A 80 -3.86 13.04 -3.68
N ASN A 81 -4.47 13.93 -2.91
CA ASN A 81 -4.11 15.35 -2.94
C ASN A 81 -2.77 15.56 -2.25
N ASN A 82 -2.73 15.39 -0.92
CA ASN A 82 -1.48 15.42 -0.17
C ASN A 82 -1.11 14.00 0.26
N PHE A 83 0.04 13.52 -0.20
CA PHE A 83 0.59 12.21 0.14
C PHE A 83 1.87 12.40 0.94
N ILE A 84 1.87 11.92 2.18
CA ILE A 84 2.99 12.06 3.11
C ILE A 84 3.52 10.67 3.44
N ILE A 85 4.81 10.46 3.21
CA ILE A 85 5.51 9.21 3.54
C ILE A 85 6.33 9.47 4.78
N ASP A 86 5.97 8.76 5.84
CA ASP A 86 6.61 8.77 7.15
C ASP A 86 6.77 7.32 7.63
N ASN A 87 7.35 6.51 6.74
CA ASN A 87 7.61 5.11 6.97
C ASN A 87 9.07 4.80 6.65
N SER A 88 9.86 4.53 7.69
CA SER A 88 11.29 4.24 7.58
C SER A 88 11.66 3.10 6.62
N ASN A 89 10.77 2.12 6.39
CA ASN A 89 10.98 1.04 5.42
C ASN A 89 10.40 1.34 4.03
N GLY A 90 9.71 2.48 3.88
CA GLY A 90 9.18 2.97 2.62
C GLY A 90 7.90 2.28 2.17
N ILE A 91 7.56 2.55 0.91
CA ILE A 91 6.39 2.02 0.22
C ILE A 91 6.81 1.35 -1.08
N GLN A 92 6.28 0.16 -1.34
CA GLN A 92 6.32 -0.50 -2.63
C GLN A 92 5.02 -0.19 -3.40
N LEU A 93 5.15 0.35 -4.60
CA LEU A 93 4.05 0.55 -5.52
C LEU A 93 4.04 -0.59 -6.56
N ASP A 94 2.97 -1.38 -6.52
CA ASP A 94 2.69 -2.44 -7.52
C ASP A 94 1.58 -2.01 -8.50
N ILE A 95 1.16 -0.74 -8.41
CA ILE A 95 0.29 -0.04 -9.36
C ILE A 95 0.70 1.44 -9.49
N GLU A 96 0.14 2.14 -10.48
CA GLU A 96 0.25 3.59 -10.59
C GLU A 96 -0.36 4.26 -9.35
N TYR A 97 0.25 5.34 -8.88
CA TYR A 97 -0.30 6.19 -7.82
C TYR A 97 -0.33 7.65 -8.27
N GLN A 98 -1.51 8.27 -8.29
CA GLN A 98 -1.68 9.65 -8.77
C GLN A 98 -1.58 10.67 -7.64
N ILE A 99 -0.85 11.76 -7.89
CA ILE A 99 -0.65 12.87 -6.95
C ILE A 99 -1.17 14.15 -7.59
N THR A 100 -2.13 14.79 -6.93
CA THR A 100 -2.75 16.04 -7.43
C THR A 100 -2.25 17.29 -6.71
N GLY A 101 -1.76 17.16 -5.47
CA GLY A 101 -1.27 18.29 -4.67
C GLY A 101 0.21 18.19 -4.36
N SER A 102 0.58 17.43 -3.34
CA SER A 102 1.99 17.29 -2.96
C SER A 102 2.35 15.90 -2.45
N LEU A 103 3.51 15.40 -2.90
CA LEU A 103 4.19 14.25 -2.32
C LEU A 103 5.27 14.75 -1.37
N THR A 104 5.20 14.36 -0.10
CA THR A 104 6.18 14.73 0.93
C THR A 104 6.85 13.50 1.51
N PHE A 105 8.19 13.51 1.54
CA PHE A 105 8.98 12.50 2.25
C PHE A 105 9.44 13.06 3.59
N THR A 106 8.84 12.56 4.67
CA THR A 106 9.29 12.76 6.05
C THR A 106 10.34 11.70 6.41
N ASP A 107 10.04 10.44 6.12
CA ASP A 107 10.97 9.31 6.23
C ASP A 107 10.59 8.22 5.20
N GLY A 108 11.58 7.47 4.72
CA GLY A 108 11.39 6.41 3.72
C GLY A 108 11.54 6.83 2.26
N ILE A 109 11.24 5.87 1.39
CA ILE A 109 11.32 5.98 -0.07
C ILE A 109 10.11 5.32 -0.73
N ILE A 110 9.90 5.58 -2.02
CA ILE A 110 9.02 4.79 -2.87
C ILE A 110 9.88 3.87 -3.74
N THR A 111 9.52 2.58 -3.78
CA THR A 111 10.07 1.59 -4.71
C THR A 111 8.99 1.11 -5.67
N THR A 112 9.39 0.75 -6.88
CA THR A 112 8.53 0.17 -7.93
C THR A 112 9.27 -0.99 -8.59
N ASN A 113 8.55 -1.93 -9.22
CA ASN A 113 9.21 -2.98 -10.00
C ASN A 113 9.66 -2.43 -11.36
N ARG A 114 10.97 -2.43 -11.58
CA ARG A 114 11.56 -1.98 -12.85
C ARG A 114 11.00 -2.72 -14.08
N SER A 115 10.63 -4.00 -13.92
CA SER A 115 10.06 -4.81 -15.01
C SER A 115 8.67 -4.32 -15.43
N ASN A 116 7.99 -3.61 -14.53
CA ASN A 116 6.62 -3.11 -14.67
C ASN A 116 6.58 -1.57 -14.66
N ALA A 117 7.68 -0.90 -15.01
CA ALA A 117 7.79 0.56 -14.99
C ALA A 117 6.74 1.30 -15.86
N ALA A 118 6.06 0.61 -16.77
CA ALA A 118 4.96 1.15 -17.56
C ALA A 118 3.61 1.20 -16.81
N THR A 119 3.48 0.47 -15.70
CA THR A 119 2.25 0.35 -14.90
C THR A 119 2.45 0.70 -13.43
N GLU A 120 3.71 0.78 -12.97
CA GLU A 120 4.08 1.02 -11.58
C GLU A 120 4.98 2.25 -11.48
N PHE A 121 4.34 3.40 -11.22
CA PHE A 121 5.03 4.67 -11.08
C PHE A 121 4.15 5.69 -10.34
N VAL A 122 4.79 6.72 -9.81
CA VAL A 122 4.07 7.89 -9.30
C VAL A 122 3.75 8.80 -10.47
N ASN A 123 2.47 9.09 -10.67
CA ASN A 123 2.00 10.02 -11.68
C ASN A 123 1.66 11.37 -11.03
N PHE A 124 2.42 12.40 -11.38
CA PHE A 124 2.17 13.76 -10.93
C PHE A 124 1.22 14.43 -11.93
N LEU A 125 0.01 14.76 -11.46
CA LEU A 125 -0.93 15.57 -12.25
C LEU A 125 -0.48 17.04 -12.27
N ASP A 126 -1.15 17.86 -13.07
CA ASP A 126 -0.79 19.28 -13.26
C ASP A 126 -0.64 20.00 -11.90
N ASP A 127 0.43 20.81 -11.78
CA ASP A 127 0.80 21.59 -10.60
C ASP A 127 1.15 20.76 -9.33
N ALA A 128 1.18 19.44 -9.40
CA ALA A 128 1.62 18.61 -8.29
C ALA A 128 3.10 18.85 -7.95
N THR A 129 3.42 18.87 -6.66
CA THR A 129 4.77 19.19 -6.16
C THR A 129 5.39 18.04 -5.38
N VAL A 130 6.72 18.00 -5.35
CA VAL A 130 7.47 17.08 -4.47
C VAL A 130 8.22 17.88 -3.42
N LYS A 131 7.96 17.59 -2.15
CA LYS A 131 8.64 18.16 -0.99
C LYS A 131 9.53 17.08 -0.36
N ARG A 132 10.80 17.41 -0.14
CA ARG A 132 11.75 16.52 0.52
C ARG A 132 12.25 17.17 1.80
N TYR A 133 12.10 16.51 2.93
CA TYR A 133 12.66 16.99 4.20
C TYR A 133 14.06 16.37 4.39
N GLY A 134 15.13 17.05 3.97
CA GLY A 134 16.52 16.56 4.14
C GLY A 134 17.52 16.92 3.02
N ARG A 135 18.74 16.35 3.07
CA ARG A 135 19.81 16.59 2.07
C ARG A 135 19.39 16.06 0.69
N ARG A 136 19.68 16.84 -0.36
CA ARG A 136 19.49 16.53 -1.78
C ARG A 136 19.78 15.06 -2.11
N GLN A 137 18.74 14.27 -2.33
CA GLN A 137 18.84 13.00 -3.03
C GLN A 137 18.19 13.17 -4.39
N THR A 138 18.96 12.92 -5.44
CA THR A 138 18.55 13.03 -6.83
C THR A 138 17.50 11.96 -7.13
N CYS A 139 16.29 12.37 -7.52
CA CYS A 139 15.33 11.47 -8.17
C CYS A 139 15.89 11.12 -9.55
N GLY A 140 16.19 9.85 -9.82
CA GLY A 140 16.73 9.41 -11.12
C GLY A 140 15.74 9.51 -12.28
N TRP A 141 14.44 9.72 -12.00
CA TRP A 141 13.35 9.63 -12.98
C TRP A 141 12.18 10.59 -12.73
N CYS A 142 12.43 11.72 -12.08
CA CYS A 142 11.40 12.77 -12.00
C CYS A 142 11.50 13.63 -13.27
N GLY A 143 10.65 13.36 -14.26
CA GLY A 143 10.52 14.17 -15.46
C GLY A 143 9.87 15.51 -15.12
N GLU A 144 10.68 16.54 -14.93
CA GLU A 144 10.22 17.94 -14.88
C GLU A 144 9.85 18.36 -16.31
N LYS A 145 8.55 18.43 -16.64
CA LYS A 145 8.10 19.18 -17.81
C LYS A 145 8.21 20.67 -17.49
N ASN A 146 9.38 21.23 -17.72
CA ASN A 146 9.56 22.67 -17.79
C ASN A 146 8.64 23.23 -18.88
N ARG A 147 7.77 24.18 -18.50
CA ARG A 147 7.18 25.14 -19.44
C ARG A 147 8.26 26.10 -19.94
#